data_AF-A0AAV3QCQ4-F1
#
_entry.id   AF-A0AAV3QCQ4-F1
#
_cell.length_a   1.000
_cell.length_b   1.000
_cell.length_c   1.000
_cell.angle_alpha   90.00
_cell.angle_beta   90.00
_cell.angle_gamma   90.00
#
_symmetry.space_group_name_H-M   'P 1'
#
loop_
_entity.id
_entity.type
_entity.pdbx_description
1 polymer ?
#
loop_
_entity_poly.entity_id
_entity_poly.type
_entity_poly.pdbx_seq_one_letter_code
_entity_poly.pdbx_strand_id
1 'polypeptide(L)'
;MEGLTRMLQLETAKSEFKYHPDCEEEFGDLAGLIPNLEKRNIFVAGGHDNVTERLSRFMNIPIGVLPIKYLGLPLISKRMGMKDCKALVDKITGRLQGWKVKMLSYAGKVQLICSVLQGINQYWASIMPISKEVWDDIDGMMRAFL
;
A
#
# COMPACT_ATOMS: atom_id res chain seq x y z
N MET A 1 11.34 -16.16 9.50
CA MET A 1 10.05 -15.66 10.03
C MET A 1 9.66 -16.30 11.35
N GLU A 2 10.01 -17.55 11.62
CA GLU A 2 9.62 -18.25 12.87
C GLU A 2 10.11 -17.59 14.16
N GLY A 3 11.30 -16.97 14.15
CA GLY A 3 11.84 -16.28 15.34
C GLY A 3 10.98 -15.09 15.78
N LEU A 4 10.53 -14.25 14.84
CA LEU A 4 9.64 -13.13 15.12
C LEU A 4 8.26 -13.60 15.61
N THR A 5 7.71 -14.64 14.97
CA THR A 5 6.44 -15.24 15.39
C THR A 5 6.52 -15.79 16.81
N ARG A 6 7.65 -16.43 17.16
CA ARG A 6 7.87 -17.00 18.49
C ARG A 6 8.08 -15.93 19.56
N MET A 7 8.81 -14.85 19.26
CA MET A 7 8.96 -13.71 20.17
C MET A 7 7.63 -12.99 20.41
N LEU A 8 6.83 -12.77 19.36
CA LEU A 8 5.50 -12.20 19.50
C LEU A 8 4.56 -13.11 20.30
N GLN A 9 4.59 -14.43 20.08
CA GLN A 9 3.79 -15.39 20.85
C GLN A 9 4.14 -15.42 22.35
N LEU A 10 5.42 -15.24 22.71
CA LEU A 10 5.86 -15.14 24.10
C LEU A 10 5.36 -13.85 24.76
N GLU A 11 5.36 -12.74 24.04
CA GLU A 11 4.82 -11.46 24.54
C GLU A 11 3.28 -11.46 24.60
N THR A 12 2.60 -12.12 23.66
CA THR A 12 1.12 -12.23 23.66
C THR A 12 0.60 -13.15 24.77
N ALA A 13 1.46 -14.02 25.33
CA ALA A 13 1.13 -14.91 26.46
C ALA A 13 1.04 -14.18 27.81
N LYS A 14 1.56 -12.94 27.89
CA LYS A 14 1.28 -12.04 29.02
C LYS A 14 -0.16 -11.53 28.84
N SER A 15 -1.05 -11.80 29.80
CA SER A 15 -2.47 -11.37 29.79
C SER A 15 -2.69 -9.85 29.69
N GLU A 16 -1.62 -9.07 29.64
CA GLU A 16 -1.57 -7.61 29.64
C GLU A 16 -1.00 -7.03 28.35
N PHE A 17 -0.92 -7.81 27.24
CA PHE A 17 -0.53 -7.28 25.93
C PHE A 17 -1.62 -6.35 25.37
N LYS A 18 -1.73 -5.16 25.96
CA LYS A 18 -2.24 -3.95 25.34
C LYS A 18 -1.03 -3.37 24.63
N TYR A 19 -1.12 -3.13 23.32
CA TYR A 19 -0.03 -2.51 22.55
C TYR A 19 0.37 -1.19 23.24
N HIS A 20 1.44 -1.23 24.04
CA HIS A 20 1.93 -0.10 24.81
C HIS A 20 3.18 0.44 24.10
N PRO A 21 3.35 1.77 23.99
CA PRO A 21 4.54 2.36 23.38
C PRO A 21 5.86 1.78 23.91
N ASP A 22 5.90 1.42 25.20
CA ASP A 22 7.08 0.81 25.86
C ASP A 22 7.46 -0.58 25.31
N CYS A 23 6.52 -1.30 24.68
CA CYS A 23 6.83 -2.59 24.03
C CYS A 23 7.71 -2.41 22.78
N GLU A 24 7.79 -1.19 22.24
CA GLU A 24 8.61 -0.92 21.06
C GLU A 24 10.11 -0.83 21.40
N GLU A 25 10.46 -0.38 22.60
CA GLU A 25 11.84 -0.35 23.08
C GLU A 25 12.32 -1.77 23.40
N GLU A 26 11.53 -2.54 24.17
CA GLU A 26 11.88 -3.93 24.52
C GLU A 26 12.01 -4.81 23.26
N PHE A 27 11.08 -4.66 22.30
CA PHE A 27 11.19 -5.35 21.02
C PHE A 27 12.37 -4.85 20.19
N GLY A 28 12.60 -3.54 20.18
CA GLY A 28 13.70 -2.92 19.45
C GLY A 28 15.07 -3.42 19.92
N ASP A 29 15.24 -3.55 21.23
CA ASP A 29 16.46 -4.08 21.85
C ASP A 29 16.68 -5.56 21.52
N LEU A 30 15.63 -6.38 21.58
CA LEU A 30 15.69 -7.80 21.24
C LEU A 30 15.96 -8.04 19.74
N ALA A 31 15.35 -7.22 18.88
CA ALA A 31 15.47 -7.35 17.42
C ALA A 31 16.66 -6.58 16.83
N GLY A 32 17.31 -5.70 17.59
CA GLY A 32 18.30 -4.75 17.09
C GLY A 32 17.71 -3.73 16.10
N LEU A 33 16.45 -3.37 16.27
CA LEU A 33 15.71 -2.49 15.37
C LEU A 33 15.32 -1.19 16.07
N ILE A 34 15.61 -0.05 15.42
CA ILE A 34 15.20 1.27 15.90
C ILE A 34 14.04 1.74 15.05
N PRO A 35 12.90 2.10 15.66
CA PRO A 35 11.77 2.57 14.90
C PRO A 35 11.95 3.99 14.36
N ASN A 36 11.37 4.24 13.19
CA ASN A 36 11.30 5.58 12.62
C ASN A 36 10.02 6.29 13.09
N LEU A 37 10.19 7.25 14.01
CA LEU A 37 9.08 8.00 14.60
C LEU A 37 8.34 8.89 13.59
N GLU A 38 9.03 9.42 12.58
CA GLU A 38 8.42 10.29 11.56
C GLU A 38 7.47 9.55 10.63
N LYS A 39 7.65 8.23 10.48
CA LYS A 39 6.80 7.38 9.63
C LYS A 39 5.56 6.87 10.33
N ARG A 40 5.43 7.08 11.65
CA ARG A 40 4.30 6.61 12.45
C ARG A 40 3.20 7.66 12.49
N ASN A 41 1.99 7.23 12.16
CA ASN A 41 0.80 8.07 12.25
C ASN A 41 -0.39 7.20 12.65
N ILE A 42 -1.28 7.76 13.45
CA ILE A 42 -2.55 7.12 13.81
C ILE A 42 -3.60 7.53 12.77
N PHE A 43 -4.28 6.55 12.20
CA PHE A 43 -5.43 6.76 11.31
C PHE A 43 -6.67 6.15 11.97
N VAL A 44 -7.67 6.98 12.24
CA VAL A 44 -8.93 6.53 12.87
C VAL A 44 -10.06 6.59 11.85
N ALA A 45 -10.77 5.47 11.70
CA ALA A 45 -11.96 5.39 10.87
C ALA A 45 -13.21 5.51 11.76
N GLY A 46 -14.10 6.46 11.44
CA GLY A 46 -15.41 6.59 12.11
C GLY A 46 -15.36 7.03 13.58
N GLY A 47 -14.24 7.61 14.05
CA GLY A 47 -14.10 8.09 15.43
C GLY A 47 -14.59 9.52 15.63
N HIS A 48 -15.00 9.85 16.85
CA HIS A 48 -15.21 11.24 17.29
C HIS A 48 -13.87 11.93 17.57
N ASP A 49 -13.73 13.20 17.16
CA ASP A 49 -12.48 13.98 17.28
C ASP A 49 -11.88 13.94 18.70
N ASN A 50 -12.72 14.00 19.73
CA ASN A 50 -12.30 13.93 21.14
C ASN A 50 -11.58 12.60 21.48
N VAL A 51 -12.04 11.47 20.92
CA VAL A 51 -11.39 10.17 21.17
C VAL A 51 -10.05 10.10 20.45
N THR A 52 -9.99 10.60 19.22
CA THR A 52 -8.79 10.63 18.39
C THR A 52 -7.69 11.48 19.03
N GLU A 53 -8.03 12.67 19.55
CA GLU A 53 -7.09 13.53 20.26
C GLU A 53 -6.58 12.89 21.57
N ARG A 54 -7.48 12.27 22.34
CA ARG A 54 -7.10 11.55 23.57
C ARG A 54 -6.14 10.41 23.26
N LEU A 55 -6.38 9.66 22.18
CA LEU A 55 -5.52 8.58 21.73
C LEU A 55 -4.15 9.09 21.28
N SER A 56 -4.11 10.17 20.50
CA SER A 56 -2.85 10.79 20.07
C SER A 56 -2.00 11.26 21.24
N ARG A 57 -2.62 11.90 22.25
CA ARG A 57 -1.92 12.34 23.46
C ARG A 57 -1.44 11.16 24.32
N PHE A 58 -2.22 10.10 24.42
CA PHE A 58 -1.86 8.92 25.20
C PHE A 58 -0.69 8.16 24.56
N MET A 59 -0.71 7.98 23.24
CA MET A 59 0.31 7.21 22.51
C MET A 59 1.53 8.05 22.10
N ASN A 60 1.44 9.38 22.21
CA ASN A 60 2.43 10.33 21.68
C ASN A 60 2.75 10.13 20.18
N ILE A 61 1.72 9.79 19.38
CA ILE A 61 1.84 9.61 17.93
C ILE A 61 0.90 10.60 17.23
N PRO A 62 1.36 11.32 16.19
CA PRO A 62 0.52 12.26 15.46
C PRO A 62 -0.63 11.57 14.72
N ILE A 63 -1.73 12.30 14.55
CA ILE A 63 -2.87 11.87 13.75
C ILE A 63 -2.56 12.14 12.29
N GLY A 64 -2.64 11.11 11.45
CA GLY A 64 -2.44 11.22 10.02
C GLY A 64 -3.74 11.52 9.26
N VAL A 65 -3.61 12.07 8.06
CA VAL A 65 -4.74 12.35 7.16
C VAL A 65 -4.64 11.46 5.93
N LEU A 66 -5.76 10.81 5.57
CA LEU A 66 -5.88 10.05 4.33
C LEU A 66 -6.21 11.01 3.15
N PRO A 67 -5.76 10.72 1.92
CA PRO A 67 -5.08 9.49 1.49
C PRO A 67 -3.56 9.51 1.70
N ILE A 68 -2.99 8.37 2.13
CA ILE A 68 -1.55 8.15 2.21
C ILE A 68 -1.07 7.11 1.21
N LYS A 69 0.22 7.03 0.93
CA LYS A 69 0.79 5.96 0.07
C LYS A 69 1.29 4.80 0.93
N TYR A 70 0.71 3.63 0.76
CA TYR A 70 1.13 2.39 1.42
C TYR A 70 1.41 1.30 0.38
N LEU A 71 2.61 0.72 0.41
CA LEU A 71 3.09 -0.27 -0.57
C LEU A 71 2.99 0.17 -2.05
N GLY A 72 2.97 1.47 -2.30
CA GLY A 72 2.83 2.01 -3.66
C GLY A 72 1.39 2.31 -4.09
N LEU A 73 0.40 2.00 -3.26
CA LEU A 73 -1.02 2.26 -3.47
C LEU A 73 -1.49 3.41 -2.59
N PRO A 74 -2.46 4.22 -3.05
CA PRO A 74 -3.14 5.14 -2.17
C PRO A 74 -4.05 4.35 -1.22
N LEU A 75 -3.82 4.49 0.08
CA LEU A 75 -4.71 4.02 1.12
C LEU A 75 -5.81 5.06 1.29
N ILE A 76 -7.05 4.67 1.00
CA ILE A 76 -8.20 5.58 0.97
C ILE A 76 -9.35 4.92 1.73
N SER A 77 -10.10 5.71 2.49
CA SER A 77 -11.29 5.24 3.24
C SER A 77 -12.56 5.15 2.38
N LYS A 78 -12.51 5.59 1.12
CA LYS A 78 -13.66 5.61 0.19
C LYS A 78 -13.39 4.70 -1.01
N ARG A 79 -14.44 4.42 -1.79
CA ARG A 79 -14.31 3.75 -3.09
C ARG A 79 -13.40 4.56 -4.02
N MET A 80 -12.49 3.85 -4.68
CA MET A 80 -11.49 4.44 -5.56
C MET A 80 -12.15 5.07 -6.78
N GLY A 81 -11.93 6.36 -6.99
CA GLY A 81 -12.35 7.07 -8.18
C GLY A 81 -11.26 7.10 -9.25
N MET A 82 -11.58 7.63 -10.44
CA MET A 82 -10.62 7.75 -11.54
C MET A 82 -9.37 8.57 -11.17
N LYS A 83 -9.53 9.61 -10.35
CA LYS A 83 -8.41 10.42 -9.84
C LYS A 83 -7.44 9.62 -8.98
N ASP A 84 -7.97 8.69 -8.19
CA ASP A 84 -7.18 7.87 -7.27
C ASP A 84 -6.39 6.79 -8.06
N CYS A 85 -6.96 6.30 -9.17
CA CYS A 85 -6.31 5.38 -10.11
C CYS A 85 -5.29 6.05 -11.03
N LYS A 86 -5.11 7.38 -10.97
CA LYS A 86 -4.15 8.08 -11.82
C LYS A 86 -2.73 7.52 -11.69
N ALA A 87 -2.32 7.16 -10.47
CA ALA A 87 -1.00 6.58 -10.23
C ALA A 87 -0.82 5.20 -10.89
N LEU A 88 -1.89 4.42 -11.08
CA LEU A 88 -1.85 3.17 -11.85
C LEU A 88 -1.67 3.47 -13.34
N VAL A 89 -2.50 4.38 -13.87
CA VAL A 89 -2.44 4.80 -15.27
C VAL A 89 -1.06 5.34 -15.61
N ASP A 90 -0.56 6.31 -14.85
CA ASP A 90 0.75 6.91 -15.06
C ASP A 90 1.88 5.86 -14.99
N LYS A 91 1.76 4.85 -14.11
CA LYS A 91 2.71 3.73 -14.02
C LYS A 91 2.68 2.83 -15.26
N ILE A 92 1.50 2.53 -15.78
CA ILE A 92 1.33 1.74 -17.02
C ILE A 92 1.86 2.53 -18.21
N THR A 93 1.47 3.80 -18.35
CA THR A 93 1.93 4.70 -19.40
C THR A 93 3.44 4.83 -19.40
N GLY A 94 4.08 4.99 -18.22
CA GLY A 94 5.53 5.05 -18.10
C GLY A 94 6.24 3.76 -18.55
N ARG A 95 5.63 2.58 -18.31
CA ARG A 95 6.17 1.30 -18.83
C ARG A 95 6.04 1.22 -20.35
N LEU A 96 4.87 1.57 -20.88
CA LEU A 96 4.58 1.55 -22.31
C LEU A 96 5.51 2.50 -23.09
N GLN A 97 5.69 3.73 -22.61
CA GLN A 97 6.57 4.72 -23.23
C GLN A 97 8.06 4.34 -23.14
N GLY A 98 8.45 3.64 -22.07
CA GLY A 98 9.82 3.16 -21.90
C GLY A 98 10.19 2.02 -22.85
N TRP A 99 9.22 1.32 -23.42
CA TRP A 99 9.46 0.24 -24.36
C TRP A 99 9.63 0.76 -25.78
N LYS A 100 10.69 0.32 -26.46
CA LYS A 100 10.91 0.64 -27.88
C LYS A 100 9.95 -0.17 -28.75
N VAL A 101 8.70 0.30 -28.86
CA VAL A 101 7.60 -0.36 -29.57
C VAL A 101 7.98 -0.80 -30.99
N LYS A 102 8.77 0.03 -31.69
CA LYS A 102 9.23 -0.24 -33.07
C LYS A 102 10.27 -1.36 -33.21
N MET A 103 10.89 -1.80 -32.11
CA MET A 103 11.89 -2.87 -32.10
C MET A 103 11.33 -4.23 -31.65
N LEU A 104 10.09 -4.27 -31.20
CA LEU A 104 9.45 -5.48 -30.68
C LEU A 104 8.58 -6.12 -31.76
N SER A 105 8.72 -7.44 -31.90
CA SER A 105 7.75 -8.23 -32.67
C SER A 105 6.39 -8.20 -31.99
N TYR A 106 5.33 -8.50 -32.73
CA TYR A 106 3.97 -8.61 -32.17
C TYR A 106 3.94 -9.58 -30.97
N ALA A 107 4.56 -10.75 -31.11
CA ALA A 107 4.70 -11.72 -30.02
C ALA A 107 5.44 -11.14 -28.80
N GLY A 108 6.49 -10.35 -29.02
CA GLY A 108 7.22 -9.66 -27.95
C GLY A 108 6.34 -8.63 -27.21
N LYS A 109 5.51 -7.89 -27.94
CA LYS A 109 4.55 -6.94 -27.34
C LYS A 109 3.51 -7.66 -26.48
N VAL A 110 2.89 -8.73 -27.00
CA VAL A 110 1.93 -9.55 -26.26
C VAL A 110 2.58 -10.11 -24.98
N GLN A 111 3.81 -10.62 -25.08
CA GLN A 111 4.53 -11.16 -23.93
C GLN A 111 4.78 -10.10 -22.84
N LEU A 112 5.10 -8.86 -23.22
CA LEU A 112 5.27 -7.75 -22.26
C LEU A 112 3.96 -7.34 -21.59
N ILE A 113 2.86 -7.33 -22.34
CA ILE A 113 1.53 -7.08 -21.78
C ILE A 113 1.19 -8.13 -20.71
N CYS A 114 1.30 -9.42 -21.06
CA CYS A 114 0.95 -10.52 -20.16
C CYS A 114 1.88 -10.64 -18.94
N SER A 115 3.18 -10.42 -19.12
CA SER A 115 4.15 -10.58 -18.03
C SER A 115 4.23 -9.38 -17.10
N VAL A 116 4.14 -8.15 -17.63
CA VAL A 116 4.37 -6.93 -16.85
C VAL A 116 3.08 -6.18 -16.56
N LEU A 117 2.32 -5.82 -17.59
CA LEU A 117 1.14 -4.96 -17.39
C LEU A 117 0.03 -5.70 -16.65
N GLN A 118 -0.21 -6.97 -17.00
CA GLN A 118 -1.19 -7.79 -16.31
C GLN A 118 -0.80 -8.03 -14.85
N GLY A 119 0.49 -8.19 -14.54
CA GLY A 119 0.98 -8.28 -13.16
C GLY A 119 0.74 -6.99 -12.36
N ILE A 120 0.96 -5.82 -12.95
CA ILE A 120 0.67 -4.52 -12.31
C ILE A 120 -0.83 -4.39 -12.04
N ASN A 121 -1.66 -4.69 -13.02
CA ASN A 121 -3.11 -4.61 -12.89
C ASN A 121 -3.64 -5.57 -11.83
N GLN A 122 -3.16 -6.80 -11.83
CA GLN A 122 -3.57 -7.81 -10.86
C GLN A 122 -3.21 -7.40 -9.42
N TYR A 123 -2.04 -6.78 -9.23
CA TYR A 123 -1.64 -6.26 -7.93
C TYR A 123 -2.56 -5.15 -7.41
N TRP A 124 -3.03 -4.25 -8.29
CA TRP A 124 -3.98 -3.21 -7.89
C TRP A 124 -5.37 -3.79 -7.62
N ALA A 125 -5.83 -4.69 -8.49
CA ALA A 125 -7.15 -5.30 -8.39
C ALA A 125 -7.30 -6.24 -7.18
N SER A 126 -6.21 -6.85 -6.70
CA SER A 126 -6.26 -7.72 -5.51
C SER A 126 -6.45 -6.96 -4.20
N ILE A 127 -6.14 -5.66 -4.18
CA ILE A 127 -6.18 -4.84 -2.96
C ILE A 127 -7.43 -3.96 -2.94
N MET A 128 -7.80 -3.33 -4.07
CA MET A 128 -8.94 -2.42 -4.13
C MET A 128 -9.80 -2.65 -5.39
N PRO A 129 -11.13 -2.48 -5.30
CA PRO A 129 -12.01 -2.55 -6.46
C PRO A 129 -11.78 -1.35 -7.38
N ILE A 130 -11.36 -1.64 -8.61
CA ILE A 130 -11.14 -0.64 -9.67
C ILE A 130 -12.44 -0.42 -10.45
N SER A 131 -12.76 0.83 -10.79
CA SER A 131 -13.94 1.16 -11.60
C SER A 131 -13.80 0.68 -13.04
N LYS A 132 -14.93 0.44 -13.72
CA LYS A 132 -14.95 0.00 -15.12
C LYS A 132 -14.27 1.00 -16.06
N GLU A 133 -14.48 2.30 -15.85
CA GLU A 133 -13.89 3.36 -16.67
C GLU A 133 -12.35 3.25 -16.72
N VAL A 134 -11.73 2.96 -15.58
CA VAL A 134 -10.26 2.79 -15.50
C VAL A 134 -9.81 1.53 -16.24
N TRP A 135 -10.61 0.46 -16.20
CA TRP A 135 -10.32 -0.75 -16.99
C TRP A 135 -10.40 -0.49 -18.49
N ASP A 136 -11.42 0.25 -18.93
CA ASP A 136 -11.61 0.59 -20.33
C ASP A 136 -10.44 1.46 -20.85
N ASP A 137 -9.96 2.41 -20.03
CA ASP A 137 -8.77 3.22 -20.35
C ASP A 137 -7.50 2.35 -20.48
N ILE A 138 -7.28 1.45 -19.51
CA ILE A 138 -6.11 0.56 -19.50
C ILE A 138 -6.13 -0.39 -20.71
N ASP A 139 -7.29 -0.95 -21.04
CA ASP A 139 -7.43 -1.82 -22.22
C ASP A 139 -7.19 -1.03 -23.52
N GLY A 140 -7.67 0.21 -23.60
CA GLY A 140 -7.35 1.13 -24.69
C GLY A 140 -5.84 1.35 -24.86
N MET A 141 -5.11 1.54 -23.76
CA MET A 141 -3.64 1.67 -23.79
C MET A 141 -2.93 0.39 -24.23
N MET A 142 -3.41 -0.78 -23.79
CA MET A 142 -2.84 -2.07 -24.23
C MET A 142 -3.07 -2.32 -25.71
N ARG A 143 -4.29 -2.03 -26.21
CA ARG A 143 -4.63 -2.14 -27.63
C ARG A 143 -3.80 -1.21 -28.50
N ALA A 144 -3.53 0.01 -28.04
CA ALA A 144 -2.68 0.96 -28.76
C ALA A 144 -1.19 0.56 -28.78
N PHE A 145 -0.75 -0.28 -27.83
CA PHE A 145 0.63 -0.76 -27.77
C PHE A 145 0.90 -1.94 -28.71
N LEU A 146 -0.09 -2.82 -28.91
CA LEU A 146 -0.04 -3.94 -29.87
C LEU A 146 0.24 -3.45 -31.29
#